data_AF-A0AAE0TCI0-F1
#
_entry.id   AF-A0AAE0TCI0-F1
#
_cell.length_a   1.000
_cell.length_b   1.000
_cell.length_c   1.000
_cell.angle_alpha   90.00
_cell.angle_beta   90.00
_cell.angle_gamma   90.00
#
_symmetry.space_group_name_H-M   'P 1'
#
loop_
_entity.id
_entity.type
_entity.pdbx_description
1 polymer ?
#
loop_
_entity_poly.entity_id
_entity_poly.type
_entity_poly.pdbx_seq_one_letter_code
_entity_poly.pdbx_strand_id
1 'polypeptide(L)'
;MTGGNYKQGFEMNSTWSSFCMSLTLTDQGMEHIEDVCSVIFEYLAMLKSEGVQKWYFEDLRQIEQTKFAWKEQEEPVDYVENVCEYMQLYPLEDLLTGFYLFLDYDEQLIKRCISHLQPDNCNIMVLSTTFKQTEECDQTEKWFGTEYSVSDIPQHLLDKWKNPDSNLSLHFPVRNCFIATDFSARECSGDDVNLYPKVIMQNDKCKFHYKKDEKFNVPKGYLNVHLMSPVAYQSLESMTLLDLYINILHQNLTEDNYPALMAGYNCQ
;
A
#
# COMPACT_ATOMS: atom_id res chain seq x y z
N MET A 1 -12.54 6.17 28.47
CA MET A 1 -11.43 5.53 27.73
C MET A 1 -12.07 4.65 26.67
N THR A 2 -12.28 5.16 25.47
CA THR A 2 -12.58 4.33 24.32
C THR A 2 -11.23 3.80 23.82
N GLY A 3 -10.92 2.56 24.23
CA GLY A 3 -9.81 1.80 23.64
C GLY A 3 -10.08 1.63 22.16
N GLY A 4 -9.04 1.70 21.33
CA GLY A 4 -9.24 1.68 19.89
C GLY A 4 -9.82 0.35 19.42
N ASN A 5 -10.57 0.42 18.33
CA ASN A 5 -11.34 -0.72 17.84
C ASN A 5 -10.63 -1.51 16.75
N TYR A 6 -9.54 -1.00 16.15
CA TYR A 6 -8.90 -1.68 15.02
C TYR A 6 -7.59 -2.38 15.42
N LYS A 7 -7.50 -3.69 15.11
CA LYS A 7 -6.36 -4.67 15.16
C LYS A 7 -5.37 -4.61 16.32
N GLN A 8 -4.87 -3.44 16.69
CA GLN A 8 -3.94 -3.20 17.81
C GLN A 8 -4.52 -2.23 18.87
N GLY A 9 -5.71 -1.64 18.63
CA GLY A 9 -6.36 -0.71 19.55
C GLY A 9 -5.75 0.69 19.61
N PHE A 10 -4.82 0.99 18.71
CA PHE A 10 -4.12 2.27 18.63
C PHE A 10 -4.61 3.18 17.50
N GLU A 11 -5.15 2.62 16.41
CA GLU A 11 -5.40 3.38 15.18
C GLU A 11 -6.65 4.28 15.24
N MET A 12 -7.65 3.92 16.06
CA MET A 12 -8.89 4.69 16.18
C MET A 12 -9.20 4.96 17.64
N ASN A 13 -8.54 5.96 18.23
CA ASN A 13 -8.78 6.40 19.60
C ASN A 13 -8.93 7.93 19.67
N SER A 14 -9.59 8.42 20.72
CA SER A 14 -9.84 9.86 20.91
C SER A 14 -8.72 10.60 21.66
N THR A 15 -7.60 9.94 21.93
CA THR A 15 -6.56 10.42 22.86
C THR A 15 -5.34 10.96 22.12
N TRP A 16 -4.89 10.27 21.08
CA TRP A 16 -3.75 10.66 20.25
C TRP A 16 -3.81 9.99 18.88
N SER A 17 -3.05 10.52 17.94
CA SER A 17 -2.86 9.93 16.61
C SER A 17 -1.37 9.89 16.30
N SER A 18 -0.90 8.82 15.67
CA SER A 18 0.45 8.75 15.12
C SER A 18 0.41 8.60 13.61
N PHE A 19 1.50 9.04 12.98
CA PHE A 19 1.80 8.71 11.60
C PHE A 19 3.02 7.79 11.61
N CYS A 20 2.87 6.59 11.07
CA CYS A 20 3.93 5.58 11.04
C CYS A 20 4.42 5.37 9.61
N MET A 21 5.74 5.34 9.43
CA MET A 21 6.40 4.93 8.20
C MET A 21 7.33 3.77 8.53
N SER A 22 7.27 2.70 7.74
CA SER A 22 8.14 1.53 7.93
C SER A 22 8.90 1.27 6.63
N LEU A 23 10.23 1.19 6.73
CA LEU A 23 11.11 0.88 5.62
C LEU A 23 11.90 -0.39 5.95
N THR A 24 12.05 -1.27 4.96
CA THR A 24 12.97 -2.40 5.04
C THR A 24 14.31 -1.96 4.47
N LEU A 25 15.36 -2.03 5.27
CA LEU A 25 16.71 -1.62 4.88
C LEU A 25 17.47 -2.79 4.25
N THR A 26 18.29 -2.48 3.25
CA THR A 26 19.37 -3.35 2.80
C THR A 26 20.55 -3.25 3.78
N ASP A 27 21.55 -4.12 3.63
CA ASP A 27 22.79 -4.02 4.41
C ASP A 27 23.44 -2.63 4.26
N GLN A 28 23.48 -2.09 3.05
CA GLN A 28 23.95 -0.71 2.81
C GLN A 28 23.04 0.34 3.44
N GLY A 29 21.72 0.15 3.39
CA GLY A 29 20.77 1.05 4.05
C GLY A 29 20.98 1.09 5.57
N MET A 30 21.37 -0.03 6.17
CA MET A 30 21.69 -0.15 7.59
C MET A 30 22.97 0.63 7.97
N GLU A 31 23.96 0.69 7.07
CA GLU A 31 25.17 1.49 7.25
C GLU A 31 24.92 3.00 7.03
N HIS A 32 23.81 3.36 6.38
CA HIS A 32 23.49 4.72 5.94
C HIS A 32 22.12 5.23 6.46
N ILE A 33 21.74 4.87 7.68
CA ILE A 33 20.43 5.22 8.26
C ILE A 33 20.20 6.74 8.29
N GLU A 34 21.24 7.52 8.61
CA GLU A 34 21.15 8.99 8.64
C GLU A 34 20.82 9.58 7.27
N ASP A 35 21.33 8.98 6.19
CA ASP A 35 21.05 9.39 4.81
C ASP A 35 19.63 8.99 4.41
N VAL A 36 19.17 7.80 4.80
CA VAL A 36 17.77 7.36 4.59
C VAL A 36 16.80 8.33 5.28
N CYS A 37 17.05 8.68 6.54
CA CYS A 37 16.25 9.68 7.26
C CYS A 37 16.31 11.05 6.57
N SER A 38 17.47 11.45 6.05
CA SER A 38 17.62 12.73 5.33
C SER A 38 16.68 12.78 4.12
N VAL A 39 16.61 11.73 3.31
CA VAL A 39 15.70 11.67 2.13
C VAL A 39 14.23 11.74 2.54
N ILE A 40 13.84 11.12 3.66
CA ILE A 40 12.46 11.21 4.17
C ILE A 40 12.12 12.66 4.53
N PHE A 41 13.01 13.37 5.24
CA PHE A 41 12.76 14.76 5.61
C PHE A 41 12.86 15.72 4.42
N GLU A 42 13.70 15.43 3.42
CA GLU A 42 13.70 16.12 2.12
C GLU A 42 12.33 15.99 1.42
N TYR A 43 11.76 14.79 1.39
CA TYR A 43 10.43 14.57 0.81
C TYR A 43 9.34 15.33 1.57
N LEU A 44 9.36 15.29 2.91
CA LEU A 44 8.43 16.05 3.74
C LEU A 44 8.59 17.58 3.55
N ALA A 45 9.81 18.07 3.34
CA ALA A 45 10.07 19.47 3.04
C ALA A 45 9.52 19.86 1.65
N MET A 46 9.69 18.99 0.64
CA MET A 46 9.08 19.15 -0.69
C MET A 46 7.54 19.22 -0.59
N LEU A 47 6.90 18.32 0.17
CA LEU A 47 5.45 18.37 0.38
C LEU A 47 4.98 19.69 1.01
N LYS A 48 5.78 20.26 1.93
CA LYS A 48 5.49 21.56 2.57
C LYS A 48 5.67 22.73 1.60
N SER A 49 6.68 22.69 0.73
CA SER A 49 7.01 23.79 -0.18
C SER A 49 6.07 23.84 -1.39
N GLU A 50 5.81 22.69 -2.02
CA GLU A 50 4.91 22.59 -3.17
C GLU A 50 3.43 22.65 -2.78
N GLY A 51 3.11 22.25 -1.54
CA GLY A 51 1.77 22.30 -0.99
C GLY A 51 0.88 21.15 -1.45
N VAL A 52 -0.35 21.16 -0.93
CA VAL A 52 -1.30 20.05 -1.12
C VAL A 52 -1.88 20.07 -2.52
N GLN A 53 -1.73 18.95 -3.21
CA GLN A 53 -2.21 18.79 -4.58
C GLN A 53 -3.69 18.35 -4.59
N LYS A 54 -4.62 19.29 -4.80
CA LYS A 54 -6.06 18.97 -4.90
C LYS A 54 -6.34 17.86 -5.92
N TRP A 55 -5.61 17.89 -7.02
CA TRP A 55 -5.75 16.91 -8.07
C TRP A 55 -5.50 15.48 -7.61
N TYR A 56 -4.56 15.29 -6.69
CA TYR A 56 -4.18 13.98 -6.15
C TYR A 56 -5.27 13.44 -5.22
N PHE A 57 -5.89 14.32 -4.42
CA PHE A 57 -7.08 13.97 -3.64
C PHE A 57 -8.24 13.51 -4.54
N GLU A 58 -8.47 14.19 -5.66
CA GLU A 58 -9.52 13.81 -6.59
C GLU A 58 -9.29 12.43 -7.22
N ASP A 59 -8.03 12.11 -7.55
CA ASP A 59 -7.66 10.77 -8.04
C ASP A 59 -7.95 9.70 -6.98
N LEU A 60 -7.51 9.91 -5.72
CA LEU A 60 -7.79 9.00 -4.61
C LEU A 60 -9.29 8.82 -4.36
N ARG A 61 -10.04 9.93 -4.41
CA ARG A 61 -11.50 9.92 -4.25
C ARG A 61 -12.17 9.09 -5.34
N GLN A 62 -11.80 9.28 -6.60
CA GLN A 62 -12.35 8.51 -7.71
C GLN A 62 -12.02 7.02 -7.61
N ILE A 63 -10.80 6.69 -7.20
CA ILE A 63 -10.36 5.31 -6.98
C ILE A 63 -11.22 4.64 -5.90
N GLU A 64 -11.36 5.24 -4.72
CA GLU A 64 -12.13 4.62 -3.64
C GLU A 64 -13.64 4.59 -3.91
N GLN A 65 -14.19 5.60 -4.58
CA GLN A 65 -15.57 5.57 -5.08
C GLN A 65 -15.81 4.39 -6.02
N THR A 66 -14.88 4.15 -6.94
CA THR A 66 -14.94 3.03 -7.88
C THR A 66 -14.84 1.70 -7.16
N LYS A 67 -13.87 1.55 -6.23
CA LYS A 67 -13.71 0.34 -5.43
C LYS A 67 -14.96 0.04 -4.62
N PHE A 68 -15.58 1.05 -4.01
CA PHE A 68 -16.81 0.90 -3.24
C PHE A 68 -18.00 0.54 -4.12
N ALA A 69 -18.19 1.21 -5.26
CA ALA A 69 -19.28 0.94 -6.19
C ALA A 69 -19.26 -0.49 -6.74
N TRP A 70 -18.06 -1.07 -6.91
CA TRP A 70 -17.85 -2.43 -7.44
C TRP A 70 -17.22 -3.36 -6.40
N LYS A 71 -17.50 -3.09 -5.12
CA LYS A 71 -17.04 -3.90 -4.00
C LYS A 71 -17.70 -5.27 -4.07
N GLU A 72 -16.90 -6.32 -3.93
CA GLU A 72 -17.41 -7.69 -3.91
C GLU A 72 -18.01 -8.01 -2.54
N GLN A 73 -18.88 -9.03 -2.51
CA GLN A 73 -19.45 -9.50 -1.26
C GLN A 73 -18.34 -10.06 -0.37
N GLU A 74 -18.23 -9.53 0.84
CA GLU A 74 -17.30 -9.99 1.87
C GLU A 74 -17.88 -11.20 2.61
N GLU A 75 -17.00 -11.91 3.33
CA GLU A 75 -17.43 -12.97 4.23
C GLU A 75 -18.36 -12.39 5.33
N PRO A 76 -19.51 -13.04 5.62
CA PRO A 76 -20.50 -12.46 6.53
C PRO A 76 -19.99 -12.14 7.93
N VAL A 77 -19.01 -12.89 8.42
CA VAL A 77 -18.40 -12.67 9.75
C VAL A 77 -17.63 -11.36 9.76
N ASP A 78 -16.73 -11.17 8.80
CA ASP A 78 -15.93 -9.94 8.67
C ASP A 78 -16.84 -8.72 8.44
N TYR A 79 -17.90 -8.89 7.65
CA TYR A 79 -18.85 -7.82 7.38
C TYR A 79 -19.57 -7.35 8.65
N VAL A 80 -20.07 -8.28 9.47
CA VAL A 80 -20.76 -7.93 10.72
C VAL A 80 -19.79 -7.31 11.72
N GLU A 81 -18.57 -7.82 11.82
CA GLU A 81 -17.51 -7.25 12.67
C GLU A 81 -17.22 -5.79 12.29
N ASN A 82 -16.89 -5.54 11.02
CA ASN A 82 -16.60 -4.19 10.51
C ASN A 82 -17.77 -3.23 10.75
N VAL A 83 -19.01 -3.65 10.44
CA VAL A 83 -20.19 -2.80 10.65
C VAL A 83 -20.39 -2.47 12.13
N CYS A 84 -20.20 -3.45 13.04
CA CYS A 84 -20.30 -3.21 14.49
C CYS A 84 -19.26 -2.18 14.97
N GLU A 85 -18.05 -2.19 14.41
CA GLU A 85 -17.03 -1.18 14.71
C GLU A 85 -17.44 0.20 14.18
N TYR A 86 -17.92 0.27 12.93
CA TYR A 86 -18.32 1.53 12.29
C TYR A 86 -19.48 2.21 13.01
N MET A 87 -20.39 1.45 13.62
CA MET A 87 -21.50 2.00 14.43
C MET A 87 -21.03 2.84 15.62
N GLN A 88 -19.77 2.68 16.07
CA GLN A 88 -19.21 3.48 17.16
C GLN A 88 -18.56 4.78 16.69
N LEU A 89 -18.29 4.91 15.39
CA LEU A 89 -17.48 5.96 14.80
C LEU A 89 -18.27 6.88 13.87
N TYR A 90 -19.25 6.33 13.15
CA TYR A 90 -19.99 7.03 12.11
C TYR A 90 -21.47 7.16 12.46
N PRO A 91 -22.14 8.24 12.04
CA PRO A 91 -23.59 8.32 12.09
C PRO A 91 -24.21 7.25 11.17
N LEU A 92 -25.50 6.97 11.39
CA LEU A 92 -26.21 5.91 10.67
C LEU A 92 -26.19 6.12 9.14
N GLU A 93 -26.22 7.38 8.67
CA GLU A 93 -26.22 7.68 7.23
C GLU A 93 -24.90 7.30 6.54
N ASP A 94 -23.79 7.32 7.28
CA ASP A 94 -22.44 7.06 6.77
C ASP A 94 -21.91 5.68 7.14
N LEU A 95 -22.74 4.82 7.75
CA LEU A 95 -22.30 3.55 8.34
C LEU A 95 -21.59 2.63 7.33
N LEU A 96 -22.02 2.64 6.07
CA LEU A 96 -21.46 1.81 5.01
C LEU A 96 -20.42 2.53 4.15
N THR A 97 -20.35 3.86 4.22
CA THR A 97 -19.57 4.70 3.29
C THR A 97 -18.43 5.43 3.97
N GLY A 98 -18.57 5.82 5.24
CA GLY A 98 -17.67 6.72 5.94
C GLY A 98 -16.25 6.19 6.13
N PHE A 99 -16.07 4.87 6.14
CA PHE A 99 -14.75 4.25 6.16
C PHE A 99 -14.09 4.20 4.77
N TYR A 100 -14.88 4.12 3.70
CA TYR A 100 -14.37 3.89 2.34
C TYR A 100 -14.20 5.17 1.53
N LEU A 101 -15.12 6.13 1.67
CA LEU A 101 -15.19 7.25 0.74
C LEU A 101 -14.45 8.49 1.27
N PHE A 102 -13.63 9.07 0.40
CA PHE A 102 -13.13 10.43 0.59
C PHE A 102 -14.24 11.43 0.24
N LEU A 103 -14.81 12.09 1.26
CA LEU A 103 -15.93 13.01 1.09
C LEU A 103 -15.45 14.42 0.72
N ASP A 104 -14.87 15.12 1.70
CA ASP A 104 -14.51 16.53 1.61
C ASP A 104 -13.00 16.75 1.48
N TYR A 105 -12.63 17.66 0.58
CA TYR A 105 -11.26 18.15 0.47
C TYR A 105 -11.05 19.33 1.41
N ASP A 106 -10.24 19.13 2.46
CA ASP A 106 -9.81 20.20 3.36
C ASP A 106 -8.29 20.40 3.26
N GLU A 107 -7.90 21.39 2.45
CA GLU A 107 -6.50 21.76 2.26
C GLU A 107 -5.82 22.18 3.57
N GLN A 108 -6.53 22.89 4.45
CA GLN A 108 -5.95 23.41 5.70
C GLN A 108 -5.72 22.28 6.70
N LEU A 109 -6.63 21.32 6.76
CA LEU A 109 -6.46 20.12 7.56
C LEU A 109 -5.23 19.32 7.10
N ILE A 110 -5.08 19.10 5.79
CA ILE A 110 -3.94 18.36 5.26
C ILE A 110 -2.63 19.10 5.54
N LYS A 111 -2.59 20.42 5.32
CA LYS A 111 -1.42 21.26 5.68
C LYS A 111 -1.09 21.18 7.17
N ARG A 112 -2.11 21.20 8.03
CA ARG A 112 -1.94 21.05 9.48
C ARG A 112 -1.34 19.69 9.82
N CYS A 113 -1.82 18.59 9.24
CA CYS A 113 -1.24 17.26 9.46
C CYS A 113 0.23 17.20 9.02
N ILE A 114 0.55 17.68 7.82
CA ILE A 114 1.94 17.72 7.31
C ILE A 114 2.83 18.60 8.21
N SER A 115 2.29 19.66 8.80
CA SER A 115 3.05 20.55 9.70
C SER A 115 3.54 19.85 10.97
N HIS A 116 2.88 18.77 11.42
CA HIS A 116 3.31 17.96 12.57
C HIS A 116 4.40 16.94 12.23
N LEU A 117 4.63 16.66 10.94
CA LEU A 117 5.69 15.76 10.48
C LEU A 117 7.01 16.54 10.47
N GLN A 118 7.66 16.62 11.64
CA GLN A 118 8.91 17.35 11.87
C GLN A 118 9.93 16.46 12.60
N PRO A 119 11.24 16.70 12.42
CA PRO A 119 12.28 15.95 13.13
C PRO A 119 12.13 15.96 14.66
N ASP A 120 11.71 17.09 15.24
CA ASP A 120 11.51 17.23 16.69
C ASP A 120 10.30 16.45 17.22
N ASN A 121 9.41 15.99 16.32
CA ASN A 121 8.17 15.31 16.66
C ASN A 121 8.15 13.90 16.05
N CYS A 122 9.30 13.23 16.01
CA CYS A 122 9.42 11.87 15.48
C CYS A 122 10.09 10.93 16.48
N ASN A 123 9.84 9.64 16.29
CA ASN A 123 10.54 8.56 16.96
C ASN A 123 11.05 7.63 15.85
N ILE A 124 12.37 7.38 15.83
CA ILE A 124 13.00 6.51 14.84
C ILE A 124 13.34 5.19 15.53
N MET A 125 12.72 4.11 15.06
CA MET A 125 12.97 2.76 15.57
C MET A 125 13.73 1.96 14.51
N VAL A 126 14.94 1.52 14.84
CA VAL A 126 15.76 0.67 13.98
C VAL A 126 15.74 -0.75 14.54
N LEU A 127 15.27 -1.70 13.73
CA LEU A 127 15.19 -3.11 14.12
C LEU A 127 16.19 -3.90 13.29
N SER A 128 17.19 -4.50 13.95
CA SER A 128 18.15 -5.37 13.30
C SER A 128 18.62 -6.49 14.23
N THR A 129 18.91 -7.65 13.66
CA THR A 129 19.53 -8.77 14.39
C THR A 129 21.01 -8.53 14.66
N THR A 130 21.65 -7.59 13.96
CA THR A 130 23.06 -7.23 14.16
C THR A 130 23.32 -6.70 15.57
N PHE A 131 22.35 -5.99 16.16
CA PHE A 131 22.46 -5.45 17.52
C PHE A 131 22.64 -6.53 18.60
N LYS A 132 22.19 -7.77 18.36
CA LYS A 132 22.43 -8.89 19.29
C LYS A 132 23.91 -9.25 19.44
N GLN A 133 24.72 -8.92 18.43
CA GLN A 133 26.16 -9.19 18.42
C GLN A 133 26.96 -8.03 19.02
N THR A 134 26.28 -6.94 19.36
CA THR A 134 26.87 -5.74 19.94
C THR A 134 26.42 -5.60 21.40
N GLU A 135 27.23 -4.98 22.24
CA GLU A 135 26.82 -4.61 23.61
C GLU A 135 26.02 -3.28 23.63
N GLU A 136 25.36 -2.93 22.53
CA GLU A 136 24.67 -1.64 22.35
C GLU A 136 23.27 -1.61 22.98
N CYS A 137 22.64 -2.77 23.21
CA CYS A 137 21.34 -2.85 23.88
C CYS A 137 21.53 -2.96 25.39
N ASP A 138 21.21 -1.90 26.13
CA ASP A 138 21.39 -1.80 27.58
C ASP A 138 20.11 -2.02 28.40
N GLN A 139 18.96 -2.19 27.72
CA GLN A 139 17.65 -2.33 28.32
C GLN A 139 16.92 -3.58 27.82
N THR A 140 15.96 -4.02 28.63
CA THR A 140 15.12 -5.18 28.31
C THR A 140 13.66 -4.83 28.61
N GLU A 141 12.79 -4.99 27.61
CA GLU A 141 11.36 -4.79 27.74
C GLU A 141 10.78 -5.87 28.69
N LYS A 142 9.87 -5.45 29.57
CA LYS A 142 9.40 -6.25 30.71
C LYS A 142 8.64 -7.51 30.32
N TRP A 143 7.80 -7.46 29.29
CA TRP A 143 6.81 -8.50 29.01
C TRP A 143 7.30 -9.54 28.01
N PHE A 144 7.98 -9.09 26.96
CA PHE A 144 8.48 -9.92 25.87
C PHE A 144 9.99 -10.15 25.94
N GLY A 145 10.70 -9.46 26.85
CA GLY A 145 12.14 -9.62 26.99
C GLY A 145 12.93 -9.05 25.81
N THR A 146 12.35 -8.13 25.03
CA THR A 146 13.02 -7.53 23.89
C THR A 146 14.17 -6.65 24.36
N GLU A 147 15.39 -6.94 23.89
CA GLU A 147 16.57 -6.13 24.16
C GLU A 147 16.57 -4.89 23.26
N TYR A 148 16.83 -3.72 23.83
CA TYR A 148 16.86 -2.44 23.11
C TYR A 148 17.76 -1.44 23.83
N SER A 149 18.02 -0.31 23.18
CA SER A 149 18.56 0.89 23.80
C SER A 149 17.83 2.12 23.29
N VAL A 150 17.97 3.23 24.01
CA VAL A 150 17.36 4.51 23.66
C VAL A 150 18.43 5.56 23.75
N SER A 151 18.53 6.37 22.70
CA SER A 151 19.44 7.52 22.65
C SER A 151 18.75 8.70 21.99
N ASP A 152 19.15 9.91 22.39
CA ASP A 152 18.69 11.13 21.75
C ASP A 152 19.31 11.28 20.37
N ILE A 153 18.52 11.77 19.41
CA ILE A 153 19.02 12.10 18.07
C ILE A 153 20.08 13.20 18.20
N PRO A 154 21.29 13.03 17.67
CA PRO A 154 22.32 14.05 17.69
C PRO A 154 21.84 15.38 17.13
N GLN A 155 22.13 16.49 17.83
CA GLN A 155 21.63 17.83 17.46
C GLN A 155 21.98 18.24 16.02
N HIS A 156 23.17 17.86 15.55
CA HIS A 156 23.61 18.17 14.18
C HIS A 156 22.72 17.51 13.10
N LEU A 157 22.16 16.32 13.38
CA LEU A 157 21.21 15.66 12.49
C LEU A 157 19.84 16.34 12.53
N LEU A 158 19.36 16.71 13.72
CA LEU A 158 18.11 17.47 13.85
C LEU A 158 18.19 18.80 13.09
N ASP A 159 19.31 19.51 13.19
CA ASP A 159 19.51 20.77 12.49
C ASP A 159 19.54 20.58 10.96
N LYS A 160 20.19 19.51 10.48
CA LYS A 160 20.20 19.10 9.06
C LYS A 160 18.79 18.76 8.57
N TRP A 161 18.03 17.94 9.30
CA TRP A 161 16.70 17.49 8.90
C TRP A 161 15.62 18.56 9.02
N LYS A 162 15.82 19.59 9.85
CA LYS A 162 14.93 20.76 9.92
C LYS A 162 15.03 21.64 8.68
N ASN A 163 16.23 21.72 8.11
CA ASN A 163 16.51 22.54 6.94
C ASN A 163 17.23 21.68 5.88
N PRO A 164 16.54 20.66 5.31
CA PRO A 164 17.16 19.80 4.33
C PRO A 164 17.45 20.57 3.04
N ASP A 165 18.49 20.14 2.32
CA ASP A 165 18.78 20.67 0.99
C ASP A 165 17.65 20.32 0.01
N SER A 166 17.48 21.14 -1.04
CA SER A 166 16.49 20.85 -2.06
C SER A 166 16.94 19.67 -2.93
N ASN A 167 16.23 18.55 -2.84
CA ASN A 167 16.44 17.38 -3.69
C ASN A 167 15.52 17.44 -4.92
N LEU A 168 16.08 17.86 -6.06
CA LEU A 168 15.34 18.01 -7.32
C LEU A 168 14.84 16.69 -7.93
N SER A 169 15.27 15.55 -7.38
CA SER A 169 14.81 14.22 -7.83
C SER A 169 13.48 13.83 -7.18
N LEU A 170 13.08 14.49 -6.09
CA LEU A 170 11.83 14.21 -5.39
C LEU A 170 10.71 15.07 -6.00
N HIS A 171 9.59 14.44 -6.28
CA HIS A 171 8.42 15.11 -6.85
C HIS A 171 7.14 14.39 -6.42
N PHE A 172 5.99 15.05 -6.60
CA PHE A 172 4.71 14.36 -6.55
C PHE A 172 4.62 13.31 -7.66
N PRO A 173 3.91 12.19 -7.44
CA PRO A 173 3.62 11.26 -8.51
C PRO A 173 2.93 11.97 -9.68
N VAL A 174 3.05 11.41 -10.88
CA VAL A 174 2.27 11.88 -12.02
C VAL A 174 0.80 11.47 -11.89
N ARG A 175 -0.08 12.12 -12.65
CA ARG A 175 -1.50 11.74 -12.75
C ARG A 175 -1.62 10.25 -13.12
N ASN A 176 -2.46 9.54 -12.36
CA ASN A 176 -2.64 8.11 -12.58
C ASN A 176 -3.49 7.85 -13.83
N CYS A 177 -2.86 7.37 -14.90
CA CYS A 177 -3.52 7.08 -16.17
C CYS A 177 -4.36 5.79 -16.18
N PHE A 178 -4.27 4.98 -15.12
CA PHE A 178 -5.02 3.72 -15.01
C PHE A 178 -6.41 3.89 -14.40
N ILE A 179 -6.76 5.06 -13.85
CA ILE A 179 -8.08 5.25 -13.26
C ILE A 179 -9.17 5.05 -14.33
N ALA A 180 -9.99 4.01 -14.14
CA ALA A 180 -11.03 3.66 -15.08
C ALA A 180 -12.13 4.75 -15.16
N THR A 181 -12.59 5.00 -16.38
CA THR A 181 -13.66 5.99 -16.66
C THR A 181 -14.89 5.35 -17.31
N ASP A 182 -14.75 4.14 -17.85
CA ASP A 182 -15.83 3.38 -18.46
C ASP A 182 -16.05 2.08 -17.68
N PHE A 183 -17.27 1.93 -17.16
CA PHE A 183 -17.72 0.75 -16.41
C PHE A 183 -18.91 0.07 -17.10
N SER A 184 -19.14 0.38 -18.38
CA SER A 184 -20.23 -0.22 -19.14
C SER A 184 -20.04 -1.73 -19.28
N ALA A 185 -21.09 -2.48 -18.93
CA ALA A 185 -21.11 -3.92 -19.13
C ALA A 185 -21.23 -4.21 -20.63
N ARG A 186 -20.40 -5.11 -21.15
CA ARG A 186 -20.55 -5.59 -22.53
C ARG A 186 -21.83 -6.42 -22.64
N GLU A 187 -22.60 -6.24 -23.71
CA GLU A 187 -23.80 -7.04 -23.97
C GLU A 187 -23.46 -8.53 -24.20
N CYS A 188 -24.34 -9.45 -23.78
CA CYS A 188 -24.19 -10.88 -24.10
C CYS A 188 -24.84 -11.17 -25.45
N SER A 189 -24.13 -11.87 -26.33
CA SER A 189 -24.79 -12.58 -27.43
C SER A 189 -25.39 -13.87 -26.86
N GLY A 190 -26.52 -14.34 -27.39
CA GLY A 190 -27.28 -15.46 -26.80
C GLY A 190 -26.51 -16.78 -26.64
N ASP A 191 -25.36 -16.93 -27.31
CA ASP A 191 -24.48 -18.10 -27.24
C ASP A 191 -23.40 -18.02 -26.13
N ASP A 192 -23.27 -16.88 -25.44
CA ASP A 192 -22.25 -16.63 -24.41
C ASP A 192 -22.58 -17.22 -23.02
N VAL A 193 -23.84 -17.62 -22.80
CA VAL A 193 -24.33 -18.14 -21.51
C VAL A 193 -23.73 -19.52 -21.22
N ASN A 194 -22.66 -19.57 -20.43
CA ASN A 194 -21.94 -20.81 -20.13
C ASN A 194 -21.61 -20.95 -18.65
N LEU A 195 -22.02 -22.09 -18.08
CA LEU A 195 -21.73 -22.43 -16.68
C LEU A 195 -20.22 -22.57 -16.41
N TYR A 196 -19.45 -23.03 -17.40
CA TYR A 196 -18.02 -23.33 -17.27
C TYR A 196 -17.18 -22.69 -18.39
N PRO A 197 -15.87 -22.45 -18.17
CA PRO A 197 -14.99 -21.93 -19.22
C PRO A 197 -14.91 -22.83 -20.45
N LYS A 198 -15.03 -22.22 -21.64
CA LYS A 198 -14.91 -22.90 -22.94
C LYS A 198 -13.53 -22.66 -23.54
N VAL A 199 -13.01 -23.66 -24.24
CA VAL A 199 -11.82 -23.48 -25.07
C VAL A 199 -12.24 -22.74 -26.33
N ILE A 200 -11.71 -21.54 -26.55
CA ILE A 200 -11.99 -20.76 -27.77
C ILE A 200 -10.80 -20.76 -28.74
N MET A 201 -9.62 -21.16 -28.28
CA MET A 201 -8.43 -21.34 -29.11
C MET A 201 -7.59 -22.48 -28.55
N GLN A 202 -7.13 -23.37 -29.44
CA GLN A 202 -6.16 -24.39 -29.10
C GLN A 202 -5.27 -24.68 -30.31
N ASN A 203 -3.96 -24.65 -30.10
CA ASN A 203 -2.94 -25.06 -31.05
C ASN A 203 -1.75 -25.66 -30.30
N ASP A 204 -0.68 -26.01 -31.02
CA ASP A 204 0.52 -26.65 -30.44
C ASP A 204 1.27 -25.78 -29.42
N LYS A 205 1.00 -24.46 -29.37
CA LYS A 205 1.69 -23.50 -28.49
C LYS A 205 0.84 -23.00 -27.33
N CYS A 206 -0.48 -22.94 -27.48
CA CYS A 206 -1.35 -22.38 -26.45
C CYS A 206 -2.75 -23.00 -26.43
N LYS A 207 -3.38 -22.90 -25.26
CA LYS A 207 -4.78 -23.24 -25.03
C LYS A 207 -5.43 -22.10 -24.26
N PHE A 208 -6.44 -21.47 -24.85
CA PHE A 208 -7.11 -20.32 -24.27
C PHE A 208 -8.54 -20.68 -23.86
N HIS A 209 -8.81 -20.52 -22.57
CA HIS A 209 -10.12 -20.72 -21.97
C HIS A 209 -10.78 -19.37 -21.71
N TYR A 210 -12.04 -19.23 -22.08
CA TYR A 210 -12.83 -18.02 -21.87
C TYR A 210 -14.15 -18.35 -21.21
N LYS A 211 -14.55 -17.50 -20.26
CA LYS A 211 -15.87 -17.47 -19.65
C LYS A 211 -16.22 -16.01 -19.39
N LYS A 212 -17.37 -15.56 -19.89
CA LYS A 212 -17.93 -14.28 -19.49
C LYS A 212 -18.56 -14.42 -18.10
N ASP A 213 -18.36 -13.45 -17.22
CA ASP A 213 -19.11 -13.41 -15.97
C ASP A 213 -20.56 -13.00 -16.23
N GLU A 214 -21.48 -13.76 -15.65
CA GLU A 214 -22.92 -13.50 -15.67
C GLU A 214 -23.51 -13.52 -14.25
N LYS A 215 -22.70 -13.83 -13.24
CA LYS A 215 -23.16 -13.97 -11.86
C LYS A 215 -23.02 -12.66 -11.09
N PHE A 216 -21.88 -12.00 -11.22
CA PHE A 216 -21.56 -10.83 -10.41
C PHE A 216 -21.78 -9.53 -11.18
N ASN A 217 -21.63 -9.56 -12.51
CA ASN A 217 -21.89 -8.43 -13.42
C ASN A 217 -21.15 -7.15 -12.98
N VAL A 218 -19.92 -7.33 -12.51
CA VAL A 218 -19.00 -6.25 -12.16
C VAL A 218 -18.07 -5.98 -13.34
N PRO A 219 -17.56 -4.74 -13.52
CA PRO A 219 -16.64 -4.37 -14.60
C PRO A 219 -15.21 -4.86 -14.30
N LYS A 220 -15.07 -6.14 -13.97
CA LYS A 220 -13.80 -6.81 -13.66
C LYS A 220 -13.60 -7.99 -14.59
N GLY A 221 -12.34 -8.26 -14.91
CA GLY A 221 -11.92 -9.42 -15.67
C GLY A 221 -10.69 -10.05 -15.04
N TYR A 222 -10.59 -11.37 -15.14
CA TYR A 222 -9.44 -12.13 -14.67
C TYR A 222 -8.72 -12.73 -15.86
N LEU A 223 -7.42 -12.49 -15.94
CA LEU A 223 -6.54 -13.09 -16.94
C LEU A 223 -5.53 -13.97 -16.20
N ASN A 224 -5.68 -15.28 -16.34
CA ASN A 224 -4.74 -16.25 -15.78
C ASN A 224 -3.87 -16.81 -16.91
N VAL A 225 -2.56 -16.58 -16.83
CA VAL A 225 -1.59 -17.07 -17.82
C VAL A 225 -0.69 -18.10 -17.16
N HIS A 226 -0.71 -19.33 -17.68
CA HIS A 226 0.19 -20.39 -17.25
C HIS A 226 1.23 -20.64 -18.35
N LEU A 227 2.48 -20.27 -18.09
CA LEU A 227 3.60 -20.52 -19.01
C LEU A 227 4.28 -21.85 -18.66
N MET A 228 4.26 -22.81 -19.58
CA MET A 228 4.88 -24.12 -19.40
C MET A 228 6.21 -24.18 -20.16
N SER A 229 7.30 -24.41 -19.44
CA SER A 229 8.63 -24.63 -20.03
C SER A 229 9.31 -25.83 -19.38
N PRO A 230 9.78 -26.83 -20.15
CA PRO A 230 10.51 -27.96 -19.58
C PRO A 230 11.84 -27.52 -18.97
N VAL A 231 12.45 -26.44 -19.47
CA VAL A 231 13.75 -25.92 -19.00
C VAL A 231 13.68 -25.49 -17.55
N ALA A 232 12.54 -24.93 -17.12
CA ALA A 232 12.33 -24.46 -15.75
C ALA A 232 12.51 -25.55 -14.68
N TYR A 233 12.20 -26.81 -15.02
CA TYR A 233 12.15 -27.93 -14.08
C TYR A 233 13.21 -29.01 -14.36
N GLN A 234 14.20 -28.73 -15.20
CA GLN A 234 15.25 -29.70 -15.57
C GLN A 234 16.26 -29.97 -14.46
N SER A 235 16.52 -28.99 -13.59
CA SER A 235 17.48 -29.10 -12.49
C SER A 235 17.09 -28.17 -11.34
N LEU A 236 17.66 -28.42 -10.16
CA LEU A 236 17.54 -27.51 -9.03
C LEU A 236 18.03 -26.10 -9.39
N GLU A 237 19.16 -26.02 -10.09
CA GLU A 237 19.72 -24.75 -10.57
C GLU A 237 18.75 -23.99 -11.48
N SER A 238 18.12 -24.67 -12.46
CA SER A 238 17.18 -24.03 -13.39
C SER A 238 15.96 -23.48 -12.65
N MET A 239 15.47 -24.22 -11.64
CA MET A 239 14.35 -23.79 -10.82
C MET A 239 14.72 -22.57 -9.96
N THR A 240 15.91 -22.57 -9.34
CA THR A 240 16.40 -21.42 -8.55
C THR A 240 16.64 -20.19 -9.42
N LEU A 241 17.20 -20.36 -10.62
CA LEU A 241 17.40 -19.25 -11.56
C LEU A 241 16.07 -18.65 -12.05
N LEU A 242 15.07 -19.48 -12.30
CA LEU A 242 13.73 -19.00 -12.66
C LEU A 242 13.09 -18.20 -11.53
N ASP A 243 13.18 -18.69 -10.29
CA ASP A 243 12.65 -17.99 -9.12
C ASP A 243 13.34 -16.63 -8.92
N LEU A 244 14.68 -16.59 -9.01
CA LEU A 244 15.44 -15.34 -8.96
C LEU A 244 15.06 -14.38 -10.11
N TYR A 245 14.90 -14.91 -11.32
CA TYR A 245 14.48 -14.12 -12.48
C TYR A 245 13.10 -13.48 -12.27
N ILE A 246 12.13 -14.25 -11.77
CA ILE A 246 10.78 -13.78 -11.47
C ILE A 246 10.86 -12.66 -10.42
N ASN A 247 11.62 -12.85 -9.34
CA ASN A 247 11.79 -11.83 -8.30
C ASN A 247 12.39 -10.52 -8.83
N ILE A 248 13.45 -10.61 -9.66
CA ILE A 248 14.06 -9.43 -10.31
C ILE A 248 13.08 -8.75 -11.26
N LEU A 249 12.31 -9.54 -12.03
CA LEU A 249 11.30 -9.01 -12.94
C LEU A 249 10.21 -8.25 -12.17
N HIS A 250 9.69 -8.80 -11.08
CA HIS A 250 8.72 -8.11 -10.22
C HIS A 250 9.29 -6.81 -9.64
N GLN A 251 10.54 -6.84 -9.15
CA GLN A 251 11.20 -5.64 -8.63
C GLN A 251 11.32 -4.55 -9.68
N ASN A 252 11.74 -4.89 -10.91
CA ASN A 252 11.86 -3.93 -12.00
C ASN A 252 10.52 -3.36 -12.47
N LEU A 253 9.43 -4.13 -12.35
CA LEU A 253 8.10 -3.70 -12.76
C LEU A 253 7.30 -3.01 -11.65
N THR A 254 7.81 -2.96 -10.42
CA THR A 254 7.05 -2.47 -9.27
C THR A 254 6.69 -0.99 -9.42
N GLU A 255 7.65 -0.15 -9.81
CA GLU A 255 7.44 1.29 -9.98
C GLU A 255 6.42 1.58 -11.08
N ASP A 256 6.60 0.98 -12.26
CA ASP A 256 5.72 1.17 -13.42
C ASP A 256 4.29 0.67 -13.18
N ASN A 257 4.12 -0.42 -12.42
CA ASN A 257 2.82 -1.01 -12.14
C ASN A 257 2.13 -0.39 -10.91
N TYR A 258 2.82 0.38 -10.08
CA TYR A 258 2.25 0.94 -8.85
C TYR A 258 1.00 1.80 -9.10
N PRO A 259 0.94 2.69 -10.12
CA PRO A 259 -0.27 3.42 -10.44
C PRO A 259 -1.45 2.50 -10.82
N ALA A 260 -1.20 1.42 -11.56
CA ALA A 260 -2.22 0.44 -11.90
C ALA A 260 -2.72 -0.30 -10.65
N LEU A 261 -1.82 -0.71 -9.77
CA LEU A 261 -2.18 -1.36 -8.50
C LEU A 261 -3.08 -0.46 -7.64
N MET A 262 -2.74 0.82 -7.51
CA MET A 262 -3.56 1.80 -6.77
C MET A 262 -4.96 1.95 -7.37
N ALA A 263 -5.09 1.90 -8.70
CA ALA A 263 -6.36 1.94 -9.42
C ALA A 263 -7.16 0.61 -9.36
N GLY A 264 -6.63 -0.42 -8.71
CA GLY A 264 -7.32 -1.71 -8.50
C GLY A 264 -6.95 -2.81 -9.51
N TYR A 265 -5.91 -2.63 -10.31
CA TYR A 265 -5.38 -3.66 -11.20
C TYR A 265 -4.31 -4.48 -10.48
N ASN A 266 -4.68 -5.66 -10.01
CA ASN A 266 -3.76 -6.59 -9.36
C ASN A 266 -3.14 -7.53 -10.40
N CYS A 267 -1.82 -7.62 -10.42
CA CYS A 267 -1.07 -8.67 -11.12
C CYS A 267 -0.43 -9.56 -10.05
N GLN A 268 -0.84 -10.83 -10.00
CA GLN A 268 -0.27 -11.85 -9.11
C GLN A 268 0.48 -12.89 -9.94
#